data_AF-A0A0G4I391-F1
#
_entry.id   AF-A0A0G4I391-F1
#
_cell.length_a   1.000
_cell.length_b   1.000
_cell.length_c   1.000
_cell.angle_alpha   90.00
_cell.angle_beta   90.00
_cell.angle_gamma   90.00
#
_symmetry.space_group_name_H-M   'P 1'
#
loop_
_entity.id
_entity.type
_entity.pdbx_description
1 polymer ?
#
loop_
_entity_poly.entity_id
_entity_poly.type
_entity_poly.pdbx_seq_one_letter_code
_entity_poly.pdbx_strand_id
1 'polypeptide(L)'
;MLPGKFRSRWVQMFSKLIEMTCSTDRRTAERAWKAVIYFPSLFWRKAERGGAYSDKQTAGRISDFWKGRFEELVTDLRADVVFQGKKRREKAMNRSRRGGKAAAKRELELKKAAVEAFIQQGALSKAAACLSSFGVAKADEETYRKLKDMHPSRATPFQVRRHGHAMPPLEVAAESLLKAVRTAPKGSAQEVTGWRYEHLSFLLPPDRTAARGRQAAVLSMEQDLVAGKALPEVLDLLVCGRCFALRKNVDGSKIRPITVGDVVRR
;
A
#
# COMPACT_ATOMS: atom_id res chain seq x y z
N MET A 1 -0.35 -8.14 -10.88
CA MET A 1 -0.07 -7.22 -12.00
C MET A 1 -1.36 -6.49 -12.34
N LEU A 2 -1.31 -5.17 -12.57
CA LEU A 2 -2.49 -4.38 -12.92
C LEU A 2 -2.85 -4.61 -14.41
N PRO A 3 -4.13 -4.74 -14.77
CA PRO A 3 -4.54 -4.96 -16.16
C PRO A 3 -4.15 -3.78 -17.07
N GLY A 4 -3.25 -4.00 -18.02
CA GLY A 4 -2.77 -2.94 -18.92
C GLY A 4 -3.86 -2.22 -19.71
N LYS A 5 -4.97 -2.89 -20.03
CA LYS A 5 -6.09 -2.32 -20.81
C LYS A 5 -6.77 -1.10 -20.19
N PHE A 6 -6.73 -0.95 -18.87
CA PHE A 6 -7.31 0.22 -18.19
C PHE A 6 -6.27 1.29 -17.85
N ARG A 7 -5.00 1.09 -18.20
CA ARG A 7 -3.87 1.97 -17.84
C ARG A 7 -4.14 3.43 -18.18
N SER A 8 -4.53 3.70 -19.42
CA SER A 8 -4.80 5.08 -19.88
C SER A 8 -5.89 5.75 -19.04
N ARG A 9 -6.99 5.05 -18.76
CA ARG A 9 -8.10 5.58 -17.95
C ARG A 9 -7.67 5.84 -16.51
N TRP A 10 -6.94 4.93 -15.87
CA TRP A 10 -6.45 5.16 -14.50
C TRP A 10 -5.48 6.32 -14.40
N VAL A 11 -4.59 6.46 -15.38
CA VAL A 11 -3.69 7.60 -15.46
C VAL A 11 -4.50 8.90 -15.55
N GLN A 12 -5.50 8.97 -16.43
CA GLN A 12 -6.35 10.16 -16.57
C GLN A 12 -7.09 10.49 -15.27
N MET A 13 -7.65 9.47 -14.61
CA MET A 13 -8.29 9.64 -13.30
C MET A 13 -7.32 10.17 -12.25
N PHE A 14 -6.11 9.62 -12.20
CA PHE A 14 -5.08 10.04 -11.26
C PHE A 14 -4.64 11.48 -11.53
N SER A 15 -4.34 11.84 -12.78
CA SER A 15 -4.02 13.22 -13.17
C SER A 15 -5.16 14.18 -12.81
N LYS A 16 -6.42 13.79 -13.05
CA LYS A 16 -7.58 14.63 -12.69
C LYS A 16 -7.67 14.85 -11.19
N LEU A 17 -7.39 13.84 -10.38
CA LEU A 17 -7.36 13.98 -8.92
C LEU A 17 -6.25 14.92 -8.46
N ILE A 18 -5.06 14.87 -9.06
CA ILE A 18 -3.96 15.79 -8.76
C ILE A 18 -4.29 17.23 -9.17
N GLU A 19 -5.00 17.45 -10.28
CA GLU A 19 -5.51 18.80 -10.59
C GLU A 19 -6.48 19.28 -9.50
N MET A 20 -7.36 18.40 -9.03
CA MET A 20 -8.35 18.73 -8.01
C MET A 20 -7.74 18.98 -6.62
N THR A 21 -6.56 18.43 -6.29
CA THR A 21 -5.88 18.74 -5.02
C THR A 21 -5.45 20.20 -4.92
N CYS A 22 -5.30 20.88 -6.06
CA CYS A 22 -4.99 22.31 -6.16
C CYS A 22 -6.25 23.21 -6.26
N SER A 23 -7.45 22.64 -6.13
CA SER A 23 -8.69 23.41 -6.20
C SER A 23 -8.76 24.49 -5.11
N THR A 24 -9.30 25.66 -5.45
CA THR A 24 -9.61 26.72 -4.49
C THR A 24 -10.76 26.35 -3.56
N ASP A 25 -11.66 25.45 -4.00
CA ASP A 25 -12.65 24.86 -3.11
C ASP A 25 -11.99 23.83 -2.19
N ARG A 26 -11.89 24.19 -0.91
CA ARG A 26 -11.32 23.35 0.14
C ARG A 26 -11.96 21.96 0.20
N ARG A 27 -13.28 21.85 0.01
CA ARG A 27 -13.97 20.54 0.08
C ARG A 27 -13.55 19.63 -1.07
N THR A 28 -13.43 20.20 -2.27
CA THR A 28 -12.94 19.48 -3.45
C THR A 28 -11.49 19.03 -3.25
N ALA A 29 -10.60 19.93 -2.81
CA ALA A 29 -9.19 19.61 -2.57
C ALA A 29 -9.02 18.51 -1.51
N GLU A 30 -9.76 18.59 -0.40
CA GLU A 30 -9.77 17.57 0.65
C GLU A 30 -10.19 16.20 0.13
N ARG A 31 -11.30 16.13 -0.61
CA ARG A 31 -11.81 14.87 -1.19
C ARG A 31 -10.82 14.30 -2.21
N ALA A 32 -10.20 15.17 -3.01
CA ALA A 32 -9.20 14.77 -3.98
C ALA A 32 -7.97 14.15 -3.28
N TRP A 33 -7.44 14.79 -2.24
CA TRP A 33 -6.31 14.26 -1.46
C TRP A 33 -6.60 12.88 -0.87
N LYS A 34 -7.79 12.70 -0.26
CA LYS A 34 -8.23 11.40 0.25
C LYS A 34 -8.32 10.35 -0.86
N ALA A 35 -8.84 10.72 -2.03
CA ALA A 35 -8.95 9.81 -3.17
C ALA A 35 -7.58 9.45 -3.80
N VAL A 36 -6.62 10.39 -3.83
CA VAL A 36 -5.23 10.16 -4.27
C VAL A 36 -4.55 9.14 -3.35
N ILE A 37 -4.61 9.38 -2.04
CA ILE A 37 -3.94 8.53 -1.06
C ILE A 37 -4.56 7.13 -1.05
N TYR A 38 -5.88 7.01 -1.12
CA TYR A 38 -6.55 5.70 -1.21
C TYR A 38 -6.75 5.18 -2.64
N PHE A 39 -6.10 5.78 -3.65
CA PHE A 39 -6.31 5.42 -5.06
C PHE A 39 -6.15 3.92 -5.33
N PRO A 40 -5.12 3.23 -4.81
CA PRO A 40 -4.97 1.79 -5.01
C PRO A 40 -6.11 0.99 -4.38
N SER A 41 -6.55 1.40 -3.19
CA SER A 41 -7.63 0.73 -2.47
C SER A 41 -8.98 0.96 -3.14
N LEU A 42 -9.22 2.15 -3.68
CA LEU A 42 -10.47 2.48 -4.38
C LEU A 42 -10.55 1.81 -5.75
N PHE A 43 -9.49 1.88 -6.56
CA PHE A 43 -9.57 1.55 -7.98
C PHE A 43 -8.82 0.27 -8.38
N TRP A 44 -7.76 -0.08 -7.67
CA TRP A 44 -6.91 -1.24 -8.00
C TRP A 44 -7.12 -2.46 -7.08
N ARG A 45 -8.19 -2.44 -6.26
CA ARG A 45 -8.56 -3.60 -5.47
C ARG A 45 -8.95 -4.79 -6.36
N LYS A 46 -8.46 -5.98 -6.02
CA LYS A 46 -8.74 -7.20 -6.76
C LYS A 46 -10.23 -7.55 -6.65
N ALA A 47 -10.86 -7.83 -7.79
CA ALA A 47 -12.19 -8.41 -7.82
C ALA A 47 -12.18 -9.84 -7.23
N GLU A 48 -13.34 -10.28 -6.74
CA GLU A 48 -13.49 -11.61 -6.15
C GLU A 48 -13.27 -12.76 -7.14
N ARG A 49 -13.70 -12.53 -8.39
CA ARG A 49 -13.59 -13.47 -9.50
C ARG A 49 -12.76 -12.82 -10.60
N GLY A 50 -11.94 -13.62 -11.27
CA GLY A 50 -11.12 -13.17 -12.40
C GLY A 50 -11.92 -13.02 -13.71
N GLY A 51 -11.20 -12.74 -14.80
CA GLY A 51 -11.77 -12.68 -16.15
C GLY A 51 -12.76 -11.52 -16.33
N ALA A 52 -13.76 -11.73 -17.19
CA ALA A 52 -14.72 -10.71 -17.59
C ALA A 52 -15.46 -10.05 -16.41
N TYR A 53 -15.68 -10.79 -15.32
CA TYR A 53 -16.30 -10.24 -14.12
C TYR A 53 -15.42 -9.17 -13.44
N SER A 54 -14.11 -9.45 -13.32
CA SER A 54 -13.15 -8.47 -12.78
C SER A 54 -13.06 -7.20 -13.64
N ASP A 55 -13.20 -7.38 -14.94
CA ASP A 55 -13.17 -6.27 -15.89
C ASP A 55 -14.42 -5.40 -15.78
N LYS A 56 -15.60 -6.01 -15.65
CA LYS A 56 -16.86 -5.31 -15.45
C LYS A 56 -16.85 -4.51 -14.14
N GLN A 57 -16.37 -5.10 -13.04
CA GLN A 57 -16.22 -4.37 -11.78
C GLN A 57 -15.24 -3.20 -11.91
N THR A 58 -14.10 -3.43 -12.56
CA THR A 58 -13.09 -2.37 -12.77
C THR A 58 -13.65 -1.22 -13.61
N ALA A 59 -14.33 -1.55 -14.71
CA ALA A 59 -15.00 -0.57 -15.56
C ALA A 59 -16.10 0.19 -14.80
N GLY A 60 -16.85 -0.49 -13.94
CA GLY A 60 -17.84 0.11 -13.05
C GLY A 60 -17.22 1.19 -12.15
N ARG A 61 -16.15 0.86 -11.42
CA ARG A 61 -15.44 1.82 -10.55
C ARG A 61 -14.91 3.04 -11.31
N ILE A 62 -14.38 2.81 -12.51
CA ILE A 62 -13.94 3.91 -13.39
C ILE A 62 -15.15 4.78 -13.78
N SER A 63 -16.28 4.18 -14.14
CA SER A 63 -17.50 4.91 -14.47
C SER A 63 -18.02 5.72 -13.28
N ASP A 64 -18.02 5.14 -12.08
CA ASP A 64 -18.47 5.81 -10.86
C ASP A 64 -17.62 7.03 -10.53
N PHE A 65 -16.30 6.93 -10.70
CA PHE A 65 -15.41 8.08 -10.57
C PHE A 65 -15.82 9.24 -11.49
N TRP A 66 -16.00 8.97 -12.79
CA TRP A 66 -16.35 10.02 -13.76
C TRP A 66 -17.76 10.58 -13.55
N LYS A 67 -18.66 9.80 -12.94
CA LYS A 67 -19.99 10.25 -12.54
C LYS A 67 -20.02 10.99 -11.20
N GLY A 68 -18.88 11.11 -10.51
CA GLY A 68 -18.81 11.73 -9.18
C GLY A 68 -19.41 10.87 -8.05
N ARG A 69 -19.64 9.58 -8.29
CA ARG A 69 -20.23 8.61 -7.36
C ARG A 69 -19.19 8.07 -6.37
N PHE A 70 -18.59 8.99 -5.62
CA PHE A 70 -17.53 8.68 -4.66
C PHE A 70 -18.04 7.94 -3.42
N GLU A 71 -19.28 8.21 -3.00
CA GLU A 71 -19.89 7.56 -1.83
C GLU A 71 -20.09 6.07 -2.08
N GLU A 72 -20.51 5.71 -3.29
CA GLU A 72 -20.65 4.33 -3.75
C GLU A 72 -19.30 3.62 -3.79
N LEU A 73 -18.25 4.28 -4.33
CA LEU A 73 -16.89 3.74 -4.35
C LEU A 73 -16.36 3.39 -2.95
N VAL A 74 -16.64 4.26 -1.97
CA VAL A 74 -16.25 4.09 -0.55
C VAL A 74 -17.12 3.03 0.13
N THR A 75 -18.42 3.01 -0.14
CA THR A 75 -19.34 2.01 0.41
C THR A 75 -18.96 0.62 -0.06
N ASP A 76 -18.70 0.44 -1.36
CA ASP A 76 -18.23 -0.81 -1.93
C ASP A 76 -16.87 -1.21 -1.35
N LEU A 77 -15.95 -0.26 -1.14
CA LEU A 77 -14.67 -0.55 -0.49
C LEU A 77 -14.87 -1.11 0.92
N ARG A 78 -15.74 -0.49 1.71
CA ARG A 78 -16.05 -0.94 3.08
C ARG A 78 -16.66 -2.34 3.07
N ALA A 79 -17.62 -2.59 2.17
CA ALA A 79 -18.23 -3.90 2.00
C ALA A 79 -17.16 -4.96 1.65
N ASP A 80 -16.28 -4.66 0.69
CA ASP A 80 -15.18 -5.53 0.28
C ASP A 80 -14.23 -5.82 1.45
N VAL A 81 -13.86 -4.81 2.25
CA VAL A 81 -12.98 -4.98 3.42
C VAL A 81 -13.61 -5.89 4.46
N VAL A 82 -14.90 -5.68 4.77
CA VAL A 82 -15.65 -6.52 5.72
C VAL A 82 -15.73 -7.96 5.22
N PHE A 83 -16.08 -8.15 3.94
CA PHE A 83 -16.18 -9.47 3.32
C PHE A 83 -14.84 -10.21 3.32
N GLN A 84 -13.75 -9.54 2.92
CA GLN A 84 -12.40 -10.10 2.96
C GLN A 84 -11.97 -10.45 4.39
N GLY A 85 -12.36 -9.63 5.37
CA GLY A 85 -12.18 -9.91 6.80
C GLY A 85 -12.88 -11.20 7.24
N LYS A 86 -14.16 -11.36 6.93
CA LYS A 86 -14.94 -12.58 7.20
C LYS A 86 -14.31 -13.80 6.56
N LYS A 87 -14.00 -13.74 5.26
CA LYS A 87 -13.36 -14.83 4.50
C LYS A 87 -12.00 -15.23 5.09
N ARG A 88 -11.22 -14.28 5.60
CA ARG A 88 -9.95 -14.56 6.30
C ARG A 88 -10.18 -15.30 7.62
N ARG A 89 -11.17 -14.88 8.41
CA ARG A 89 -11.54 -15.55 9.68
C ARG A 89 -12.04 -16.96 9.45
N GLU A 90 -12.93 -17.17 8.47
CA GLU A 90 -13.41 -18.50 8.08
C GLU A 90 -12.27 -19.40 7.62
N LYS A 91 -11.35 -18.88 6.79
CA LYS A 91 -10.15 -19.63 6.39
C LYS A 91 -9.27 -19.99 7.58
N ALA A 92 -9.11 -19.10 8.58
CA ALA A 92 -8.35 -19.38 9.78
C ALA A 92 -9.02 -20.47 10.64
N MET A 93 -10.35 -20.43 10.78
CA MET A 93 -11.13 -21.44 11.50
C MET A 93 -11.11 -22.80 10.77
N ASN A 94 -11.20 -22.80 9.44
CA ASN A 94 -11.04 -24.03 8.65
C ASN A 94 -9.61 -24.58 8.71
N ARG A 95 -8.59 -23.73 8.94
CA ARG A 95 -7.21 -24.18 9.18
C ARG A 95 -7.07 -24.89 10.52
N SER A 96 -7.73 -24.42 11.58
CA SER A 96 -7.66 -25.07 12.89
C SER A 96 -8.43 -26.40 12.92
N ARG A 97 -9.47 -26.56 12.09
CA ARG A 97 -10.26 -27.80 11.99
C ARG A 97 -9.60 -28.91 11.17
N ARG A 98 -8.69 -28.58 10.24
CA ARG A 98 -7.99 -29.58 9.42
C ARG A 98 -6.74 -30.06 10.17
N GLY A 99 -6.65 -31.35 10.46
CA GLY A 99 -5.56 -31.96 11.24
C GLY A 99 -4.14 -31.59 10.78
N GLY A 100 -3.19 -31.65 11.71
CA GLY A 100 -1.84 -31.06 11.59
C GLY A 100 -1.05 -31.41 10.33
N LYS A 101 -1.16 -32.65 9.82
CA LYS A 101 -0.44 -33.09 8.61
C LYS A 101 -0.87 -32.34 7.34
N ALA A 102 -2.17 -32.09 7.16
CA ALA A 102 -2.69 -31.39 5.97
C ALA A 102 -2.40 -29.89 6.02
N ALA A 103 -2.38 -29.31 7.22
CA ALA A 103 -1.99 -27.92 7.44
C ALA A 103 -0.50 -27.70 7.14
N ALA A 104 0.38 -28.56 7.66
CA ALA A 104 1.82 -28.52 7.42
C ALA A 104 2.17 -28.66 5.92
N LYS A 105 1.56 -29.62 5.21
CA LYS A 105 1.76 -29.79 3.76
C LYS A 105 1.39 -28.51 2.99
N ARG A 106 0.26 -27.88 3.32
CA ARG A 106 -0.14 -26.61 2.67
C ARG A 106 0.73 -25.43 3.02
N GLU A 107 1.24 -25.34 4.24
CA GLU A 107 2.18 -24.30 4.64
C GLU A 107 3.48 -24.41 3.84
N LEU A 108 3.97 -25.63 3.65
CA LEU A 108 5.11 -25.92 2.78
C LEU A 108 4.84 -25.52 1.33
N GLU A 109 3.68 -25.88 0.76
CA GLU A 109 3.30 -25.46 -0.60
C GLU A 109 3.22 -23.94 -0.77
N LEU A 110 2.64 -23.23 0.23
CA LEU A 110 2.59 -21.77 0.22
C LEU A 110 3.98 -21.15 0.30
N LYS A 111 4.87 -21.73 1.10
CA LYS A 111 6.26 -21.30 1.23
C LYS A 111 7.03 -21.52 -0.08
N LYS A 112 6.84 -22.66 -0.73
CA LYS A 112 7.41 -22.98 -2.05
C LYS A 112 6.94 -21.98 -3.11
N ALA A 113 5.64 -21.75 -3.22
CA ALA A 113 5.08 -20.78 -4.16
C ALA A 113 5.58 -19.34 -3.92
N ALA A 114 5.77 -18.96 -2.65
CA ALA A 114 6.34 -17.65 -2.31
C ALA A 114 7.82 -17.52 -2.73
N VAL A 115 8.61 -18.58 -2.52
CA VAL A 115 10.02 -18.65 -2.94
C VAL A 115 10.13 -18.57 -4.46
N GLU A 116 9.34 -19.36 -5.19
CA GLU A 116 9.28 -19.33 -6.66
C GLU A 116 8.93 -17.93 -7.18
N ALA A 117 7.94 -17.26 -6.57
CA ALA A 117 7.57 -15.90 -6.94
C ALA A 117 8.70 -14.89 -6.69
N PHE A 118 9.50 -15.04 -5.62
CA PHE A 118 10.66 -14.19 -5.39
C PHE A 118 11.77 -14.43 -6.40
N ILE A 119 12.01 -15.69 -6.80
CA ILE A 119 12.99 -16.04 -7.83
C ILE A 119 12.59 -15.44 -9.18
N GLN A 120 11.31 -15.58 -9.58
CA GLN A 120 10.78 -14.98 -10.80
C GLN A 120 10.90 -13.44 -10.83
N GLN A 121 10.96 -12.80 -9.65
CA GLN A 121 11.15 -11.36 -9.50
C GLN A 121 12.63 -10.93 -9.40
N GLY A 122 13.57 -11.88 -9.44
CA GLY A 122 15.01 -11.63 -9.24
C GLY A 122 15.40 -11.33 -7.79
N ALA A 123 14.52 -11.57 -6.81
CA ALA A 123 14.73 -11.24 -5.41
C ALA A 123 15.35 -12.42 -4.61
N LEU A 124 16.54 -12.86 -5.02
CA LEU A 124 17.19 -14.07 -4.47
C LEU A 124 17.42 -14.00 -2.95
N SER A 125 17.83 -12.86 -2.41
CA SER A 125 18.00 -12.71 -0.95
C SER A 125 16.68 -12.86 -0.19
N LYS A 126 15.55 -12.41 -0.78
CA LYS A 126 14.22 -12.60 -0.18
C LYS A 126 13.78 -14.06 -0.27
N ALA A 127 14.10 -14.74 -1.37
CA ALA A 127 13.84 -16.18 -1.54
C ALA A 127 14.58 -16.99 -0.46
N ALA A 128 15.88 -16.73 -0.28
CA ALA A 128 16.69 -17.36 0.76
C ALA A 128 16.17 -17.06 2.18
N ALA A 129 15.89 -15.77 2.48
CA ALA A 129 15.32 -15.38 3.76
C ALA A 129 13.97 -16.06 4.03
N CYS A 130 13.13 -16.23 3.00
CA CYS A 130 11.85 -16.92 3.10
C CYS A 130 12.04 -18.37 3.54
N LEU A 131 13.02 -19.10 2.99
CA LEU A 131 13.33 -20.48 3.38
C LEU A 131 13.70 -20.59 4.87
N SER A 132 14.52 -19.67 5.37
CA SER A 132 14.93 -19.63 6.79
C SER A 132 13.90 -19.05 7.75
N SER A 133 12.81 -18.46 7.26
CA SER A 133 11.82 -17.77 8.10
C SER A 133 10.93 -18.74 8.88
N PHE A 134 10.73 -18.42 10.17
CA PHE A 134 9.72 -19.03 11.06
C PHE A 134 8.31 -18.44 10.86
N GLY A 135 8.16 -17.49 9.93
CA GLY A 135 6.89 -16.91 9.55
C GLY A 135 6.40 -15.77 10.45
N VAL A 136 5.19 -15.31 10.16
CA VAL A 136 4.52 -14.24 10.91
C VAL A 136 3.92 -14.84 12.19
N ALA A 137 4.04 -14.12 13.31
CA ALA A 137 3.35 -14.47 14.55
C ALA A 137 1.83 -14.31 14.37
N LYS A 138 1.06 -15.00 15.20
CA LYS A 138 -0.40 -14.91 15.15
C LYS A 138 -0.84 -13.51 15.59
N ALA A 139 -1.87 -12.95 14.96
CA ALA A 139 -2.44 -11.68 15.36
C ALA A 139 -3.44 -11.90 16.50
N ASP A 140 -2.93 -12.16 17.70
CA ASP A 140 -3.71 -12.33 18.93
C ASP A 140 -3.27 -11.35 20.03
N GLU A 141 -4.04 -11.34 21.12
CA GLU A 141 -3.85 -10.41 22.24
C GLU A 141 -2.49 -10.59 22.94
N GLU A 142 -1.96 -11.81 22.97
CA GLU A 142 -0.63 -12.07 23.52
C GLU A 142 0.45 -11.41 22.66
N THR A 143 0.39 -11.59 21.35
CA THR A 143 1.33 -10.96 20.42
C THR A 143 1.20 -9.44 20.44
N TYR A 144 -0.03 -8.92 20.56
CA TYR A 144 -0.27 -7.48 20.70
C TYR A 144 0.38 -6.91 21.96
N ARG A 145 0.20 -7.56 23.13
CA ARG A 145 0.86 -7.15 24.38
C ARG A 145 2.38 -7.14 24.25
N LYS A 146 2.98 -8.21 23.74
CA LYS A 146 4.44 -8.27 23.49
C LYS A 146 4.92 -7.14 22.57
N LEU A 147 4.15 -6.83 21.51
CA LEU A 147 4.46 -5.72 20.60
C LEU A 147 4.40 -4.36 21.31
N LYS A 148 3.37 -4.15 22.14
CA LYS A 148 3.17 -2.92 22.91
C LYS A 148 4.29 -2.71 23.92
N ASP A 149 4.71 -3.76 24.64
CA ASP A 149 5.80 -3.69 25.62
C ASP A 149 7.15 -3.32 24.98
N MET A 150 7.38 -3.70 23.71
CA MET A 150 8.57 -3.29 22.96
C MET A 150 8.54 -1.82 22.50
N HIS A 151 7.41 -1.13 22.60
CA HIS A 151 7.24 0.28 22.21
C HIS A 151 6.70 1.09 23.39
N PRO A 152 7.52 1.33 24.43
CA PRO A 152 7.06 2.10 25.58
C PRO A 152 6.60 3.49 25.14
N SER A 153 5.45 3.92 25.68
CA SER A 153 4.95 5.27 25.46
C SER A 153 6.01 6.28 25.88
N ARG A 154 6.25 7.30 25.04
CA ARG A 154 7.14 8.40 25.45
C ARG A 154 6.49 9.14 26.62
N ALA A 155 7.25 9.34 27.69
CA ALA A 155 6.81 10.13 28.84
C ALA A 155 6.55 11.60 28.44
N THR A 156 7.32 12.12 27.47
CA THR A 156 7.18 13.47 26.93
C THR A 156 6.78 13.40 25.45
N PRO A 157 5.77 14.18 25.02
CA PRO A 157 5.43 14.31 23.60
C PRO A 157 6.66 14.70 22.77
N PHE A 158 6.77 14.15 21.56
CA PHE A 158 7.84 14.55 20.65
C PHE A 158 7.66 16.02 20.26
N GLN A 159 8.64 16.84 20.58
CA GLN A 159 8.68 18.23 20.13
C GLN A 159 9.38 18.30 18.78
N VAL A 160 8.65 18.73 17.75
CA VAL A 160 9.23 19.02 16.44
C VAL A 160 10.20 20.19 16.63
N ARG A 161 11.49 19.97 16.38
CA ARG A 161 12.48 21.06 16.37
C ARG A 161 12.12 22.00 15.22
N ARG A 162 11.63 23.20 15.56
CA ARG A 162 11.50 24.28 14.58
C ARG A 162 12.89 24.81 14.30
N HIS A 163 13.35 24.69 13.07
CA HIS A 163 14.58 25.34 12.65
C HIS A 163 14.37 26.86 12.73
N GLY A 164 15.29 27.58 13.37
CA GLY A 164 15.21 29.04 13.54
C GLY A 164 15.44 29.86 12.27
N HIS A 165 15.76 29.18 11.16
CA HIS A 165 15.98 29.78 9.85
C HIS A 165 15.08 29.11 8.82
N ALA A 166 14.62 29.88 7.83
CA ALA A 166 13.88 29.35 6.70
C ALA A 166 14.76 28.33 5.97
N MET A 167 14.42 27.05 6.07
CA MET A 167 15.06 26.02 5.26
C MET A 167 14.66 26.24 3.79
N PRO A 168 15.58 26.03 2.84
CA PRO A 168 15.21 26.05 1.43
C PRO A 168 14.09 25.02 1.20
N PRO A 169 13.10 25.34 0.34
CA PRO A 169 12.05 24.39 -0.01
C PRO A 169 12.68 23.08 -0.50
N LEU A 170 12.21 21.96 0.03
CA LEU A 170 12.64 20.66 -0.46
C LEU A 170 11.99 20.45 -1.84
N GLU A 171 12.81 20.19 -2.85
CA GLU A 171 12.34 19.94 -4.21
C GLU A 171 12.59 18.49 -4.62
N VAL A 172 11.58 17.88 -5.23
CA VAL A 172 11.67 16.54 -5.79
C VAL A 172 12.08 16.67 -7.26
N ALA A 173 13.34 16.33 -7.56
CA ALA A 173 13.78 16.28 -8.94
C ALA A 173 13.16 15.08 -9.68
N ALA A 174 12.64 15.31 -10.89
CA ALA A 174 11.98 14.29 -11.69
C ALA A 174 12.85 13.04 -11.95
N GLU A 175 14.14 13.22 -12.20
CA GLU A 175 15.09 12.11 -12.39
C GLU A 175 15.33 11.33 -11.08
N SER A 176 15.37 12.01 -9.93
CA SER A 176 15.51 11.37 -8.62
C SER A 176 14.31 10.50 -8.30
N LEU A 177 13.10 11.00 -8.56
CA LEU A 177 11.86 10.22 -8.44
C LEU A 177 11.87 8.99 -9.36
N LEU A 178 12.17 9.18 -10.65
CA LEU A 178 12.25 8.07 -11.60
C LEU A 178 13.26 7.02 -11.16
N LYS A 179 14.45 7.45 -10.69
CA LYS A 179 15.47 6.55 -10.16
C LYS A 179 14.97 5.79 -8.94
N ALA A 180 14.37 6.48 -7.97
CA ALA A 180 13.87 5.89 -6.74
C ALA A 180 12.84 4.78 -7.04
N VAL A 181 11.82 5.07 -7.85
CA VAL A 181 10.77 4.10 -8.20
C VAL A 181 11.33 2.90 -8.99
N ARG A 182 12.32 3.12 -9.87
CA ARG A 182 12.96 2.03 -10.64
C ARG A 182 13.81 1.11 -9.78
N THR A 183 14.54 1.67 -8.81
CA THR A 183 15.40 0.90 -7.90
C THR A 183 14.64 0.31 -6.71
N ALA A 184 13.38 0.69 -6.54
CA ALA A 184 12.61 0.29 -5.39
C ALA A 184 12.40 -1.24 -5.33
N PRO A 185 12.41 -1.83 -4.11
CA PRO A 185 12.30 -3.26 -3.96
C PRO A 185 10.90 -3.76 -4.37
N LYS A 186 10.84 -4.55 -5.44
CA LYS A 186 9.63 -5.23 -5.90
C LYS A 186 9.10 -6.21 -4.85
N GLY A 187 7.78 -6.40 -4.84
CA GLY A 187 7.06 -7.30 -3.93
C GLY A 187 7.01 -6.81 -2.49
N SER A 188 7.31 -5.54 -2.23
CA SER A 188 7.23 -4.96 -0.89
C SER A 188 5.80 -4.94 -0.35
N ALA A 189 5.64 -5.09 0.96
CA ALA A 189 4.33 -5.11 1.60
C ALA A 189 3.61 -3.76 1.48
N GLN A 190 2.28 -3.80 1.39
CA GLN A 190 1.41 -2.62 1.42
C GLN A 190 1.17 -2.16 2.86
N GLU A 191 1.10 -0.85 3.01
CA GLU A 191 0.62 -0.16 4.21
C GLU A 191 -0.91 0.06 4.12
N VAL A 192 -1.49 1.02 4.85
CA VAL A 192 -2.96 1.15 4.98
C VAL A 192 -3.60 1.78 3.75
N THR A 193 -2.85 2.55 2.97
CA THR A 193 -3.32 3.20 1.73
C THR A 193 -3.47 2.20 0.56
N GLY A 194 -2.72 1.09 0.61
CA GLY A 194 -2.62 0.11 -0.46
C GLY A 194 -1.59 0.44 -1.54
N TRP A 195 -0.80 1.52 -1.41
CA TRP A 195 0.28 1.84 -2.34
C TRP A 195 1.39 0.78 -2.36
N ARG A 196 1.97 0.60 -3.55
CA ARG A 196 3.16 -0.21 -3.79
C ARG A 196 4.06 0.51 -4.78
N TYR A 197 5.35 0.16 -4.80
CA TYR A 197 6.27 0.70 -5.80
C TYR A 197 5.85 0.33 -7.23
N GLU A 198 5.26 -0.84 -7.44
CA GLU A 198 4.74 -1.23 -8.76
C GLU A 198 3.58 -0.35 -9.23
N HIS A 199 2.83 0.24 -8.30
CA HIS A 199 1.75 1.16 -8.61
C HIS A 199 2.30 2.52 -9.08
N LEU A 200 3.31 3.04 -8.39
CA LEU A 200 4.01 4.25 -8.82
C LEU A 200 4.68 4.02 -10.18
N SER A 201 5.37 2.88 -10.34
CA SER A 201 5.99 2.50 -11.62
C SER A 201 4.96 2.33 -12.74
N PHE A 202 3.71 1.95 -12.43
CA PHE A 202 2.65 1.81 -13.42
C PHE A 202 2.13 3.17 -13.91
N LEU A 203 2.05 4.16 -13.02
CA LEU A 203 1.67 5.53 -13.37
C LEU A 203 2.79 6.26 -14.13
N LEU A 204 4.04 5.96 -13.80
CA LEU A 204 5.20 6.48 -14.52
C LEU A 204 5.37 5.79 -15.87
N PRO A 205 5.85 6.50 -16.90
CA PRO A 205 6.14 5.88 -18.19
C PRO A 205 7.37 4.96 -18.11
N PRO A 206 7.39 3.86 -18.86
CA PRO A 206 8.57 2.98 -18.94
C PRO A 206 9.75 3.70 -19.62
N ASP A 207 9.48 4.48 -20.67
CA ASP A 207 10.47 5.19 -21.47
C ASP A 207 10.49 6.70 -21.16
N ARG A 208 11.68 7.32 -21.24
CA ARG A 208 11.90 8.77 -21.05
C ARG A 208 11.12 9.66 -22.04
N THR A 209 10.55 9.06 -23.09
CA THR A 209 9.93 9.76 -24.23
C THR A 209 8.41 9.78 -24.18
N ALA A 210 7.74 8.94 -23.37
CA ALA A 210 6.28 8.78 -23.44
C ALA A 210 5.54 9.47 -22.28
N ALA A 211 4.95 10.63 -22.58
CA ALA A 211 3.94 11.40 -21.82
C ALA A 211 4.43 12.18 -20.58
N ARG A 212 4.89 13.42 -20.84
CA ARG A 212 5.11 14.47 -19.82
C ARG A 212 3.98 14.55 -18.78
N GLY A 213 2.72 14.42 -19.21
CA GLY A 213 1.56 14.54 -18.31
C GLY A 213 1.44 13.46 -17.21
N ARG A 214 1.93 12.23 -17.45
CA ARG A 214 1.84 11.15 -16.46
C ARG A 214 2.86 11.30 -15.34
N GLN A 215 4.10 11.57 -15.75
CA GLN A 215 5.19 11.86 -14.86
C GLN A 215 4.91 13.14 -14.06
N ALA A 216 4.30 14.15 -14.70
CA ALA A 216 3.91 15.39 -14.05
C ALA A 216 2.92 15.17 -12.89
N ALA A 217 1.93 14.26 -13.03
CA ALA A 217 0.95 14.04 -11.95
C ALA A 217 1.59 13.41 -10.70
N VAL A 218 2.42 12.37 -10.86
CA VAL A 218 3.12 11.74 -9.72
C VAL A 218 4.13 12.72 -9.11
N LEU A 219 4.87 13.45 -9.95
CA LEU A 219 5.82 14.46 -9.49
C LEU A 219 5.12 15.60 -8.73
N SER A 220 4.00 16.10 -9.24
CA SER A 220 3.22 17.15 -8.58
C SER A 220 2.68 16.67 -7.24
N MET A 221 2.19 15.43 -7.16
CA MET A 221 1.76 14.83 -5.90
C MET A 221 2.89 14.86 -4.86
N GLU A 222 4.09 14.38 -5.24
CA GLU A 222 5.23 14.33 -4.33
C GLU A 222 5.74 15.73 -3.96
N GLN A 223 5.79 16.65 -4.92
CA GLN A 223 6.17 18.03 -4.68
C GLN A 223 5.21 18.71 -3.68
N ASP A 224 3.91 18.49 -3.83
CA ASP A 224 2.89 19.04 -2.93
C ASP A 224 2.94 18.40 -1.53
N LEU A 225 3.23 17.10 -1.45
CA LEU A 225 3.43 16.40 -0.17
C LEU A 225 4.67 16.93 0.57
N VAL A 226 5.78 17.08 -0.14
CA VAL A 226 7.04 17.59 0.41
C VAL A 226 6.92 19.07 0.82
N ALA A 227 6.17 19.86 0.06
CA ALA A 227 5.84 21.24 0.41
C ALA A 227 4.82 21.37 1.56
N GLY A 228 4.29 20.25 2.08
CA GLY A 228 3.32 20.25 3.18
C GLY A 228 1.94 20.77 2.80
N LYS A 229 1.58 20.74 1.50
CA LYS A 229 0.27 21.22 1.01
C LYS A 229 -0.86 20.20 1.16
N ALA A 230 -0.53 18.94 1.45
CA ALA A 230 -1.53 17.93 1.74
C ALA A 230 -2.23 18.22 3.07
N LEU A 231 -3.45 17.68 3.21
CA LEU A 231 -4.20 17.83 4.46
C LEU A 231 -3.44 17.23 5.66
N PRO A 232 -3.53 17.84 6.86
CA PRO A 232 -2.89 17.30 8.06
C PRO A 232 -3.23 15.83 8.32
N GLU A 233 -4.48 15.42 8.13
CA GLU A 233 -4.90 14.03 8.33
C GLU A 233 -4.26 13.06 7.33
N VAL A 234 -3.95 13.54 6.12
CA VAL A 234 -3.22 12.76 5.12
C VAL A 234 -1.75 12.62 5.53
N LEU A 235 -1.13 13.69 6.02
CA LEU A 235 0.24 13.67 6.50
C LEU A 235 0.37 12.75 7.72
N ASP A 236 -0.55 12.84 8.69
CA ASP A 236 -0.62 11.96 9.86
C ASP A 236 -0.75 10.49 9.47
N LEU A 237 -1.58 10.21 8.46
CA LEU A 237 -1.73 8.86 7.90
C LEU A 237 -0.43 8.35 7.31
N LEU A 238 0.30 9.18 6.56
CA LEU A 238 1.58 8.79 5.94
C LEU A 238 2.70 8.61 6.97
N VAL A 239 2.63 9.29 8.12
CA VAL A 239 3.58 9.10 9.23
C VAL A 239 3.36 7.76 9.93
N CYS A 240 2.15 7.20 9.86
CA CYS A 240 1.84 5.88 10.40
C CYS A 240 2.62 4.75 9.70
N GLY A 241 2.54 3.57 10.29
CA GLY A 241 3.07 2.37 9.69
C GLY A 241 2.33 1.14 10.18
N ARG A 242 2.19 0.16 9.29
CA ARG A 242 1.62 -1.14 9.64
C ARG A 242 2.66 -1.97 10.39
N CYS A 243 2.41 -2.17 11.69
CA CYS A 243 3.23 -3.03 12.54
C CYS A 243 2.70 -4.47 12.57
N PHE A 244 3.59 -5.46 12.45
CA PHE A 244 3.30 -6.87 12.70
C PHE A 244 4.54 -7.60 13.24
N ALA A 245 4.33 -8.76 13.86
CA ALA A 245 5.39 -9.54 14.48
C ALA A 245 5.85 -10.70 13.58
N LEU A 246 7.17 -10.87 13.43
CA LEU A 246 7.79 -12.09 12.90
C LEU A 246 8.25 -12.98 14.05
N ARG A 247 8.17 -14.30 13.90
CA ARG A 247 8.73 -15.25 14.86
C ARG A 247 10.25 -15.30 14.69
N LYS A 248 10.98 -15.34 15.81
CA LYS A 248 12.45 -15.55 15.83
C LYS A 248 12.83 -17.02 16.05
N ASN A 249 11.88 -17.86 16.43
CA ASN A 249 12.06 -19.26 16.77
C ASN A 249 10.79 -20.08 16.45
N VAL A 250 10.94 -21.40 16.43
CA VAL A 250 9.90 -22.36 16.02
C VAL A 250 8.69 -22.34 16.95
N ASP A 251 8.92 -22.25 18.26
CA ASP A 251 7.89 -22.19 19.32
C ASP A 251 7.10 -20.86 19.32
N GLY A 252 7.58 -19.83 18.63
CA GLY A 252 6.95 -18.50 18.56
C GLY A 252 7.07 -17.68 19.85
N SER A 253 7.89 -18.11 20.82
CA SER A 253 8.04 -17.41 22.10
C SER A 253 8.74 -16.06 21.95
N LYS A 254 9.68 -15.96 20.99
CA LYS A 254 10.41 -14.74 20.67
C LYS A 254 9.89 -14.11 19.38
N ILE A 255 9.60 -12.82 19.42
CA ILE A 255 9.11 -12.06 18.26
C ILE A 255 10.05 -10.92 17.86
N ARG A 256 9.95 -10.48 16.61
CA ARG A 256 10.58 -9.27 16.07
C ARG A 256 9.47 -8.35 15.53
N PRO A 257 9.32 -7.13 16.04
CA PRO A 257 8.40 -6.16 15.45
C PRO A 257 8.94 -5.71 14.10
N ILE A 258 8.06 -5.63 13.11
CA ILE A 258 8.34 -5.08 11.78
C ILE A 258 7.29 -4.01 11.50
N THR A 259 7.75 -2.79 11.25
CA THR A 259 6.89 -1.67 10.84
C THR A 259 7.13 -1.36 9.37
N VAL A 260 6.07 -1.46 8.59
CA VAL A 260 6.08 -1.08 7.17
C VAL A 260 5.42 0.29 7.06
N GLY A 261 6.20 1.31 6.67
CA GLY A 261 5.67 2.63 6.36
C GLY A 261 5.14 2.70 4.93
N ASP A 262 4.35 3.74 4.63
CA ASP A 262 3.77 3.93 3.32
C ASP A 262 4.83 4.14 2.24
N VAL A 263 4.56 3.65 1.03
CA VAL A 263 5.44 3.80 -0.13
C VAL A 263 5.49 5.24 -0.61
N VAL A 264 4.39 5.99 -0.52
CA VAL A 264 4.34 7.41 -0.92
C VAL A 264 5.26 8.28 -0.06
N ARG A 265 5.54 7.86 1.18
CA ARG A 265 6.46 8.55 2.09
C ARG A 265 7.93 8.18 1.88
N ARG A 266 8.21 7.00 1.31
CA ARG A 266 9.55 6.39 1.28
C ARG A 266 10.30 6.71 0.00
#